data_AF-A0A661VRD4-F1
#
_entry.id   AF-A0A661VRD4-F1
#
_cell.length_a   1.000
_cell.length_b   1.000
_cell.length_c   1.000
_cell.angle_alpha   90.00
_cell.angle_beta   90.00
_cell.angle_gamma   90.00
#
_symmetry.space_group_name_H-M   'P 1'
#
loop_
_entity.id
_entity.type
_entity.pdbx_description
1 polymer ?
#
loop_
_entity_poly.entity_id
_entity_poly.type
_entity_poly.pdbx_seq_one_letter_code
_entity_poly.pdbx_strand_id
1 'polypeptide(L)'
;MPRVRELLGNHLGLEPRSAVHPREVVALGAAVQAAIIAGQPVDAILVDVTPHSLGIEVADIQMGRIIPGLYKVLIPRNTVVPVTQEEVFTPLFPDQETVRIRVYQGESPVAERNTLLGEFMVKGLKPERWGEWPKVTVQFSLDIDGVLHVEATDRRTKKKKGITVTASPTRMGAAEIARARAELQLWDDEAGPLLARARLLLKEELEPEEREGLQAAVAALEEVLESGDRDRLEQCKDDLLDVLYELEE
;
A
#
# COMPACT_ATOMS: atom_id res chain seq x y z
N MET A 1 -16.36 -24.13 -0.90
CA MET A 1 -17.29 -24.44 0.22
C MET A 1 -18.73 -24.44 -0.27
N PRO A 2 -19.44 -25.59 -0.31
CA PRO A 2 -20.81 -25.68 -0.82
C PRO A 2 -21.81 -24.76 -0.09
N ARG A 3 -21.70 -24.64 1.24
CA ARG A 3 -22.61 -23.81 2.05
C ARG A 3 -22.55 -22.32 1.71
N VAL A 4 -21.37 -21.80 1.36
CA VAL A 4 -21.20 -20.41 0.94
C VAL A 4 -21.92 -20.16 -0.38
N ARG A 5 -21.83 -21.11 -1.32
CA ARG A 5 -22.48 -21.01 -2.63
C ARG A 5 -24.00 -20.99 -2.51
N GLU A 6 -24.54 -21.90 -1.69
CA GLU A 6 -25.97 -21.99 -1.41
C GLU A 6 -26.51 -20.70 -0.76
N LEU A 7 -25.80 -20.17 0.25
CA LEU A 7 -26.18 -18.91 0.90
C LEU A 7 -26.21 -17.73 -0.08
N LEU A 8 -25.20 -17.62 -0.94
CA LEU A 8 -25.15 -16.56 -1.98
C LEU A 8 -26.29 -16.71 -2.98
N GLY A 9 -26.56 -17.94 -3.45
CA GLY A 9 -27.66 -18.22 -4.37
C GLY A 9 -29.02 -17.84 -3.81
N ASN A 10 -29.28 -18.20 -2.55
CA ASN A 10 -30.52 -17.85 -1.86
C ASN A 10 -30.65 -16.35 -1.59
N HIS A 11 -29.55 -15.68 -1.24
CA HIS A 11 -29.58 -14.25 -0.91
C HIS A 11 -29.74 -13.37 -2.15
N LEU A 12 -29.04 -13.69 -3.25
CA LEU A 12 -29.04 -12.90 -4.47
C LEU A 12 -30.11 -13.34 -5.48
N GLY A 13 -30.72 -14.52 -5.29
CA GLY A 13 -31.67 -15.12 -6.23
C GLY A 13 -31.02 -15.54 -7.56
N LEU A 14 -29.69 -15.69 -7.58
CA LEU A 14 -28.88 -15.94 -8.77
C LEU A 14 -27.89 -17.07 -8.51
N GLU A 15 -27.81 -18.02 -9.43
CA GLU A 15 -26.85 -19.12 -9.33
C GLU A 15 -25.40 -18.60 -9.58
N PRO A 16 -24.45 -18.80 -8.65
CA PRO A 16 -23.09 -18.32 -8.82
C PRO A 16 -22.38 -18.98 -10.01
N ARG A 17 -21.95 -18.17 -10.98
CA ARG A 17 -21.18 -18.65 -12.15
C ARG A 17 -19.80 -19.16 -11.74
N SER A 18 -19.31 -20.16 -12.47
CA SER A 18 -17.98 -20.77 -12.25
C SER A 18 -17.21 -20.96 -13.55
N ALA A 19 -17.46 -20.08 -14.54
CA ALA A 19 -16.84 -20.17 -15.86
C ALA A 19 -15.33 -19.86 -15.85
N VAL A 20 -14.83 -19.16 -14.84
CA VAL A 20 -13.42 -18.83 -14.66
C VAL A 20 -12.92 -19.45 -13.37
N HIS A 21 -11.70 -20.00 -13.41
CA HIS A 21 -11.10 -20.65 -12.26
C HIS A 21 -10.81 -19.63 -11.13
N PRO A 22 -11.28 -19.85 -9.89
CA PRO A 22 -11.20 -18.85 -8.82
C PRO A 22 -9.77 -18.55 -8.35
N ARG A 23 -8.81 -19.43 -8.65
CA ARG A 23 -7.39 -19.22 -8.30
C ARG A 23 -6.65 -18.37 -9.32
N GLU A 24 -7.20 -18.19 -10.52
CA GLU A 24 -6.51 -17.54 -11.64
C GLU A 24 -7.15 -16.21 -12.04
N VAL A 25 -8.46 -16.05 -11.77
CA VAL A 25 -9.24 -14.90 -12.22
C VAL A 25 -8.62 -13.54 -11.84
N VAL A 26 -8.02 -13.43 -10.66
CA VAL A 26 -7.38 -12.20 -10.20
C VAL A 26 -6.09 -11.91 -10.99
N ALA A 27 -5.25 -12.93 -11.22
CA ALA A 27 -4.02 -12.78 -11.99
C ALA A 27 -4.31 -12.46 -13.46
N LEU A 28 -5.33 -13.08 -14.04
CA LEU A 28 -5.81 -12.76 -15.39
C LEU A 28 -6.29 -11.30 -15.50
N GLY A 29 -7.05 -10.82 -14.51
CA GLY A 29 -7.47 -9.41 -14.45
C GLY A 29 -6.29 -8.46 -14.34
N ALA A 30 -5.28 -8.79 -13.52
CA ALA A 30 -4.06 -8.00 -13.41
C ALA A 30 -3.27 -7.94 -14.73
N ALA A 31 -3.21 -9.04 -15.48
CA ALA A 31 -2.57 -9.06 -16.80
C ALA A 31 -3.29 -8.16 -17.81
N VAL A 32 -4.63 -8.14 -17.80
CA VAL A 32 -5.42 -7.21 -18.62
C VAL A 32 -5.14 -5.75 -18.24
N GLN A 33 -5.09 -5.44 -16.94
CA GLN A 33 -4.76 -4.10 -16.47
C GLN A 33 -3.34 -3.68 -16.90
N ALA A 34 -2.37 -4.59 -16.82
CA ALA A 34 -1.01 -4.33 -17.30
C ALA A 34 -0.97 -4.06 -18.81
N ALA A 35 -1.76 -4.80 -19.61
CA ALA A 35 -1.88 -4.57 -21.04
C ALA A 35 -2.46 -3.18 -21.37
N ILE A 36 -3.48 -2.73 -20.61
CA ILE A 36 -4.06 -1.38 -20.73
C ILE A 36 -3.00 -0.31 -20.42
N ILE A 37 -2.24 -0.47 -19.33
CA ILE A 37 -1.16 0.46 -18.95
C ILE A 37 -0.07 0.49 -20.04
N ALA A 38 0.23 -0.66 -20.65
CA ALA A 38 1.18 -0.77 -21.76
C ALA A 38 0.64 -0.23 -23.11
N GLY A 39 -0.59 0.28 -23.16
CA GLY A 39 -1.20 0.86 -24.36
C GLY A 39 -1.68 -0.16 -25.39
N GLN A 40 -1.87 -1.43 -24.98
CA GLN A 40 -2.45 -2.44 -25.86
C GLN A 40 -3.95 -2.16 -26.07
N PRO A 41 -4.49 -2.44 -27.28
CA PRO A 41 -5.91 -2.21 -27.56
C PRO A 41 -6.76 -3.24 -26.82
N VAL A 42 -7.30 -2.84 -25.68
CA VAL A 42 -8.30 -3.60 -24.92
C VAL A 42 -9.61 -2.82 -24.93
N ASP A 43 -10.68 -3.45 -25.39
CA ASP A 43 -12.01 -2.85 -25.44
C ASP A 43 -12.72 -2.94 -24.08
N ALA A 44 -12.12 -2.33 -23.06
CA ALA A 44 -12.66 -2.28 -21.71
C ALA A 44 -12.27 -0.97 -21.01
N ILE A 45 -13.24 -0.35 -20.35
CA ILE A 45 -13.01 0.80 -19.45
C ILE A 45 -13.22 0.30 -18.03
N LEU A 46 -12.17 0.39 -17.21
CA LEU A 46 -12.25 0.12 -15.78
C LEU A 46 -12.60 1.40 -15.04
N VAL A 47 -13.63 1.33 -14.20
CA VAL A 47 -14.05 2.41 -13.30
C VAL A 47 -14.07 1.83 -11.90
N ASP A 48 -13.13 2.25 -11.06
CA ASP A 48 -13.05 1.81 -9.67
C ASP A 48 -13.62 2.87 -8.72
N VAL A 49 -13.88 2.48 -7.47
CA VAL A 49 -14.49 3.33 -6.44
C VAL A 49 -13.77 3.19 -5.09
N THR A 50 -13.81 4.25 -4.27
CA THR A 50 -13.30 4.18 -2.89
C THR A 50 -14.24 3.36 -1.98
N PRO A 51 -13.75 2.40 -1.18
CA PRO A 51 -14.60 1.57 -0.32
C PRO A 51 -15.12 2.29 0.93
N HIS A 52 -14.45 3.37 1.36
CA HIS A 52 -14.77 4.12 2.56
C HIS A 52 -14.90 5.61 2.28
N SER A 53 -15.73 6.28 3.07
CA SER A 53 -15.76 7.73 3.12
C SER A 53 -14.46 8.26 3.71
N LEU A 54 -13.95 9.35 3.13
CA LEU A 54 -12.72 10.04 3.54
C LEU A 54 -13.05 11.47 3.96
N GLY A 55 -12.42 11.92 5.03
CA GLY A 55 -12.77 13.20 5.62
C GLY A 55 -11.86 13.62 6.76
N ILE A 56 -12.26 14.66 7.46
CA ILE A 56 -11.51 15.23 8.58
C ILE A 56 -12.37 15.35 9.85
N GLU A 57 -11.70 15.43 10.99
CA GLU A 57 -12.32 15.88 12.23
C GLU A 57 -12.58 17.40 12.18
N VAL A 58 -13.81 17.80 12.50
CA VAL A 58 -14.22 19.19 12.64
C VAL A 58 -14.93 19.43 13.97
N ALA A 59 -15.03 20.70 14.35
CA ALA A 59 -15.94 21.15 15.40
C ALA A 59 -17.07 21.95 14.76
N ASP A 60 -18.30 21.74 15.22
CA ASP A 60 -19.48 22.49 14.76
C ASP A 60 -20.08 23.29 15.93
N ILE A 61 -20.80 24.37 15.62
CA ILE A 61 -21.48 25.20 16.62
C ILE A 61 -22.97 24.92 16.52
N GLN A 62 -23.49 24.18 17.49
CA GLN A 62 -24.92 23.87 17.58
C GLN A 62 -25.53 24.48 18.83
N MET A 63 -26.60 25.25 18.65
CA MET A 63 -27.30 25.96 19.75
C MET A 63 -26.34 26.78 20.64
N GLY A 64 -25.34 27.42 20.04
CA GLY A 64 -24.34 28.24 20.75
C GLY A 64 -23.28 27.44 21.52
N ARG A 65 -23.23 26.11 21.37
CA ARG A 65 -22.22 25.25 21.98
C ARG A 65 -21.32 24.65 20.92
N ILE A 66 -20.02 24.55 21.23
CA ILE A 66 -19.03 23.91 20.38
C ILE A 66 -19.13 22.40 20.60
N ILE A 67 -19.36 21.66 19.53
CA ILE A 67 -19.37 20.21 19.51
C ILE A 67 -18.10 19.75 18.77
N PRO A 68 -17.06 19.30 19.49
CA PRO A 68 -15.84 18.77 18.88
C PRO A 68 -16.03 17.31 18.42
N GLY A 69 -15.08 16.81 17.63
CA GLY A 69 -14.99 15.38 17.29
C GLY A 69 -15.98 14.91 16.22
N LEU A 70 -16.61 15.82 15.47
CA LEU A 70 -17.50 15.48 14.38
C LEU A 70 -16.70 15.09 13.14
N TYR A 71 -17.21 14.12 12.39
CA TYR A 71 -16.60 13.69 11.14
C TYR A 71 -17.24 14.40 9.96
N LYS A 72 -16.47 15.21 9.24
CA LYS A 72 -16.88 15.84 8.00
C LYS A 72 -16.30 15.04 6.83
N VAL A 73 -17.20 14.42 6.07
CA VAL A 73 -16.88 13.70 4.83
C VAL A 73 -16.60 14.69 3.71
N LEU A 74 -15.48 14.53 3.00
CA LEU A 74 -15.16 15.25 1.76
C LEU A 74 -15.32 14.37 0.53
N ILE A 75 -14.92 13.09 0.62
CA ILE A 75 -15.11 12.09 -0.45
C ILE A 75 -15.98 10.97 0.13
N PRO A 76 -17.25 10.81 -0.30
CA PRO A 76 -18.09 9.72 0.16
C PRO A 76 -17.61 8.35 -0.32
N ARG A 77 -17.95 7.28 0.41
CA ARG A 77 -17.76 5.91 -0.08
C ARG A 77 -18.45 5.68 -1.42
N ASN A 78 -17.92 4.75 -2.19
CA ASN A 78 -18.34 4.42 -3.56
C ASN A 78 -18.20 5.58 -4.56
N THR A 79 -17.41 6.62 -4.24
CA THR A 79 -17.05 7.65 -5.21
C THR A 79 -16.05 7.08 -6.21
N VAL A 80 -16.29 7.34 -7.50
CA VAL A 80 -15.40 6.92 -8.60
C VAL A 80 -14.03 7.57 -8.46
N VAL A 81 -12.97 6.78 -8.64
CA VAL A 81 -11.58 7.24 -8.65
C VAL A 81 -11.02 7.29 -10.09
N PRO A 82 -10.09 8.23 -10.39
CA PRO A 82 -9.53 9.25 -9.51
C PRO A 82 -10.50 10.40 -9.22
N VAL A 83 -10.40 11.00 -8.03
CA VAL A 83 -11.25 12.14 -7.62
C VAL A 83 -10.49 13.16 -6.80
N THR A 84 -10.82 14.44 -7.00
CA THR A 84 -10.34 15.54 -6.17
C THR A 84 -11.53 16.33 -5.64
N GLN A 85 -11.53 16.60 -4.34
CA GLN A 85 -12.53 17.42 -3.65
C GLN A 85 -11.81 18.43 -2.76
N GLU A 86 -12.34 19.64 -2.67
CA GLU A 86 -11.82 20.67 -1.78
C GLU A 86 -12.94 21.36 -1.01
N GLU A 87 -12.65 21.73 0.24
CA GLU A 87 -13.57 22.50 1.07
C GLU A 87 -12.80 23.52 1.90
N VAL A 88 -13.45 24.67 2.17
CA VAL A 88 -12.83 25.76 2.93
C VAL A 88 -13.26 25.65 4.38
N PHE A 89 -12.28 25.58 5.26
CA PHE A 89 -12.46 25.54 6.70
C PHE A 89 -11.96 26.82 7.35
N THR A 90 -12.49 27.11 8.53
CA THR A 90 -12.10 28.26 9.35
C THR A 90 -11.73 27.74 10.75
N PRO A 91 -10.70 28.29 11.42
CA PRO A 91 -10.40 27.94 12.81
C PRO A 91 -11.59 28.19 13.73
N LEU A 92 -11.59 27.54 14.89
CA LEU A 92 -12.67 27.65 15.86
C LEU A 92 -12.61 28.95 16.65
N PHE A 93 -11.40 29.51 16.84
CA PHE A 93 -11.17 30.75 17.57
C PHE A 93 -10.49 31.81 16.69
N PRO A 94 -10.82 33.12 16.85
CA PRO A 94 -10.30 34.20 16.00
C PRO A 94 -8.77 34.31 15.95
N ASP A 95 -8.09 34.13 17.08
CA ASP A 95 -6.63 34.27 17.22
C ASP A 95 -5.88 32.93 17.06
N GLN A 96 -6.54 31.91 16.51
CA GLN A 96 -5.94 30.61 16.32
C GLN A 96 -5.01 30.61 15.09
N GLU A 97 -3.70 30.80 15.33
CA GLU A 97 -2.68 30.80 14.27
C GLU A 97 -2.30 29.41 13.76
N THR A 98 -2.71 28.34 14.46
CA THR A 98 -2.39 26.94 14.10
C THR A 98 -3.63 26.07 14.13
N VAL A 99 -3.86 25.32 13.05
CA VAL A 99 -4.92 24.29 12.97
C VAL A 99 -4.29 22.91 12.84
N ARG A 100 -4.83 21.95 13.57
CA ARG A 100 -4.51 20.53 13.43
C ARG A 100 -5.58 19.88 12.56
N ILE A 101 -5.15 19.23 11.49
CA ILE A 101 -6.01 18.50 10.56
C ILE A 101 -5.75 17.02 10.78
N ARG A 102 -6.78 16.29 11.18
CA ARG A 102 -6.76 14.84 11.39
C ARG A 102 -7.63 14.21 10.32
N VAL A 103 -7.05 13.30 9.56
CA VAL A 103 -7.66 12.66 8.39
C VAL A 103 -8.15 11.27 8.77
N TYR A 104 -9.39 10.95 8.43
CA TYR A 104 -10.03 9.69 8.80
C TYR A 104 -10.69 9.00 7.61
N GLN A 105 -10.73 7.67 7.68
CA GLN A 105 -11.59 6.83 6.85
C GLN A 105 -12.64 6.09 7.72
N GLY A 106 -13.89 6.10 7.27
CA GLY A 106 -14.98 5.37 7.93
C GLY A 106 -16.35 6.02 7.76
N GLU A 107 -17.37 5.43 8.37
CA GLU A 107 -18.77 5.84 8.19
C GLU A 107 -19.42 6.37 9.47
N SER A 108 -18.68 6.42 10.58
CA SER A 108 -19.21 6.96 11.83
C SER A 108 -19.29 8.49 11.78
N PRO A 109 -20.36 9.13 12.27
CA PRO A 109 -20.43 10.58 12.38
C PRO A 109 -19.47 11.15 13.43
N VAL A 110 -18.92 10.30 14.31
CA VAL A 110 -17.93 10.66 15.32
C VAL A 110 -16.55 10.28 14.80
N ALA A 111 -15.65 11.26 14.66
CA ALA A 111 -14.34 11.06 14.05
C ALA A 111 -13.49 9.99 14.75
N GLU A 112 -13.49 9.96 16.08
CA GLU A 112 -12.72 8.99 16.87
C GLU A 112 -13.19 7.55 16.73
N ARG A 113 -14.39 7.31 16.20
CA ARG A 113 -14.91 5.97 15.90
C ARG A 113 -14.53 5.49 14.50
N ASN A 114 -13.84 6.32 13.72
CA ASN A 114 -13.30 6.00 12.41
C ASN A 114 -11.80 5.70 12.51
N THR A 115 -11.22 5.19 11.42
CA THR A 115 -9.79 4.87 11.38
C THR A 115 -8.99 6.14 11.05
N LEU A 116 -8.09 6.52 11.95
CA LEU A 116 -7.15 7.63 11.73
C LEU A 116 -6.12 7.22 10.67
N LEU A 117 -6.05 7.99 9.59
CA LEU A 117 -5.08 7.81 8.52
C LEU A 117 -3.79 8.61 8.76
N GLY A 118 -3.92 9.77 9.40
CA GLY A 118 -2.79 10.62 9.74
C GLY A 118 -3.22 12.01 10.19
N GLU A 119 -2.26 12.79 10.65
CA GLU A 119 -2.50 14.17 11.08
C GLU A 119 -1.33 15.08 10.74
N PHE A 120 -1.64 16.36 10.56
CA PHE A 120 -0.64 17.40 10.34
C PHE A 120 -1.16 18.76 10.82
N MET A 121 -0.23 19.69 11.01
CA MET A 121 -0.54 21.05 11.49
C MET A 121 -0.18 22.08 10.44
N VAL A 122 -1.09 23.03 10.20
CA VAL A 122 -0.84 24.24 9.42
C VAL A 122 -0.61 25.38 10.41
N LYS A 123 0.56 26.02 10.35
CA LYS A 123 0.98 27.09 11.26
C LYS A 123 1.06 28.44 10.57
N GLY A 124 0.86 29.51 11.33
CA GLY A 124 1.01 30.89 10.86
C GLY A 124 -0.14 31.36 9.98
N LEU A 125 -1.35 30.89 10.28
CA LEU A 125 -2.58 31.31 9.61
C LEU A 125 -2.79 32.81 9.78
N LYS A 126 -3.19 33.48 8.70
CA LYS A 126 -3.51 34.91 8.73
C LYS A 126 -4.86 35.18 8.08
N PRO A 127 -5.71 36.05 8.66
CA PRO A 127 -6.96 36.49 8.04
C PRO A 127 -6.72 37.09 6.65
N GLU A 128 -7.63 36.90 5.69
CA GLU A 128 -7.59 37.54 4.36
C GLU A 128 -7.95 39.03 4.38
N ARG A 129 -8.74 39.43 5.37
CA ARG A 129 -9.16 40.81 5.62
C ARG A 129 -9.16 41.07 7.12
N TRP A 130 -9.00 42.33 7.51
CA TRP A 130 -9.09 42.72 8.91
C TRP A 130 -10.52 42.45 9.41
N GLY A 131 -10.67 41.81 10.57
CA GLY A 131 -11.97 41.44 11.16
C GLY A 131 -12.59 40.13 10.65
N GLU A 132 -11.97 39.44 9.69
CA GLU A 132 -12.37 38.09 9.29
C GLU A 132 -11.51 37.02 9.99
N TRP A 133 -12.01 35.78 10.02
CA TRP A 133 -11.24 34.65 10.51
C TRP A 133 -10.34 34.10 9.39
N PRO A 134 -9.17 33.50 9.71
CA PRO A 134 -8.33 32.83 8.71
C PRO A 134 -9.09 31.72 7.99
N LYS A 135 -8.81 31.51 6.70
CA LYS A 135 -9.45 30.44 5.90
C LYS A 135 -8.40 29.48 5.38
N VAL A 136 -8.65 28.20 5.55
CA VAL A 136 -7.78 27.12 5.09
C VAL A 136 -8.57 26.26 4.11
N THR A 137 -8.11 26.18 2.87
CA THR A 137 -8.67 25.22 1.89
C THR A 137 -8.02 23.87 2.14
N VAL A 138 -8.82 22.85 2.42
CA VAL A 138 -8.34 21.47 2.53
C VAL A 138 -8.81 20.72 1.30
N GLN A 139 -7.85 20.20 0.54
CA GLN A 139 -8.03 19.44 -0.68
C GLN A 139 -7.67 17.98 -0.43
N PHE A 140 -8.58 17.09 -0.83
CA PHE A 140 -8.40 15.65 -0.87
C PHE A 140 -8.28 15.23 -2.31
N SER A 141 -7.23 14.50 -2.65
CA SER A 141 -7.05 13.88 -3.95
C SER A 141 -6.80 12.40 -3.76
N LEU A 142 -7.68 11.56 -4.32
CA LEU A 142 -7.53 10.12 -4.33
C LEU A 142 -7.21 9.68 -5.76
N ASP A 143 -6.08 9.02 -5.95
CA ASP A 143 -5.63 8.56 -7.25
C ASP A 143 -6.21 7.17 -7.62
N ILE A 144 -5.82 6.68 -8.80
CA ILE A 144 -6.25 5.37 -9.31
C ILE A 144 -5.63 4.18 -8.56
N ASP A 145 -4.52 4.41 -7.85
CA ASP A 145 -3.81 3.41 -7.06
C ASP A 145 -4.35 3.34 -5.61
N GLY A 146 -5.29 4.22 -5.25
CA GLY A 146 -5.85 4.33 -3.91
C GLY A 146 -4.96 5.10 -2.93
N VAL A 147 -3.98 5.88 -3.41
CA VAL A 147 -3.17 6.78 -2.60
C VAL A 147 -3.93 8.10 -2.38
N LEU A 148 -4.07 8.45 -1.11
CA LEU A 148 -4.73 9.68 -0.70
C LEU A 148 -3.70 10.78 -0.44
N HIS A 149 -3.81 11.87 -1.19
CA HIS A 149 -3.11 13.12 -0.93
C HIS A 149 -4.06 14.09 -0.23
N VAL A 150 -3.68 14.53 0.97
CA VAL A 150 -4.41 15.59 1.68
C VAL A 150 -3.51 16.81 1.80
N GLU A 151 -3.93 17.92 1.22
CA GLU A 151 -3.22 19.19 1.28
C GLU A 151 -4.11 20.26 1.91
N ALA A 152 -3.54 21.04 2.81
CA ALA A 152 -4.16 22.24 3.34
C ALA A 152 -3.38 23.47 2.92
N THR A 153 -4.09 24.43 2.34
CA THR A 153 -3.54 25.70 1.86
C THR A 153 -4.17 26.85 2.63
N ASP A 154 -3.35 27.66 3.30
CA ASP A 154 -3.81 28.95 3.82
C ASP A 154 -4.11 29.90 2.64
N ARG A 155 -5.34 30.42 2.56
CA ARG A 155 -5.75 31.26 1.43
C ARG A 155 -4.99 32.58 1.35
N ARG A 156 -4.54 33.14 2.49
CA ARG A 156 -3.76 34.39 2.52
C ARG A 156 -2.30 34.14 2.16
N THR A 157 -1.62 33.30 2.93
CA THR A 157 -0.16 33.14 2.80
C THR A 157 0.23 32.19 1.66
N LYS A 158 -0.74 31.43 1.11
CA LYS A 158 -0.53 30.36 0.11
C LYS A 158 0.42 29.26 0.59
N LYS A 159 0.70 29.21 1.89
CA LYS A 159 1.50 28.13 2.48
C LYS A 159 0.70 26.84 2.44
N LYS A 160 1.35 25.80 1.93
CA LYS A 160 0.80 24.45 1.79
C LYS A 160 1.43 23.53 2.82
N LYS A 161 0.62 22.71 3.46
CA LYS A 161 1.09 21.58 4.27
C LYS A 161 0.13 20.42 4.07
N GLY A 162 0.66 19.22 4.00
CA GLY A 162 -0.16 18.05 3.74
C GLY A 162 0.51 16.76 4.17
N ILE A 163 -0.21 15.68 3.96
CA ILE A 163 0.25 14.31 4.13
C ILE A 163 -0.13 13.51 2.89
N THR A 164 0.62 12.45 2.63
CA THR A 164 0.27 11.43 1.65
C THR A 164 0.09 10.14 2.43
N VAL A 165 -1.10 9.55 2.30
CA VAL A 165 -1.49 8.32 2.98
C VAL A 165 -1.59 7.24 1.92
N THR A 166 -0.72 6.24 2.06
CA THR A 166 -0.73 5.01 1.24
C THR A 166 -1.36 3.88 2.05
N ALA A 167 -2.03 2.93 1.37
CA ALA A 167 -2.68 1.79 2.02
C ALA A 167 -1.72 0.89 2.83
N SER A 168 -0.42 0.91 2.53
CA SER A 168 0.59 0.15 3.27
C SER A 168 1.16 0.97 4.44
N PRO A 169 0.94 0.55 5.70
CA PRO A 169 1.50 1.23 6.88
C PRO A 169 3.03 1.05 6.98
N THR A 170 3.58 0.03 6.33
CA THR A 170 5.01 -0.27 6.31
C THR A 170 5.64 0.34 5.06
N ARG A 171 5.94 1.63 5.11
CA ARG A 171 6.74 2.26 4.05
C ARG A 171 8.21 2.01 4.36
N MET A 172 8.85 1.17 3.57
CA MET A 172 10.30 1.05 3.61
C MET A 172 10.91 2.41 3.27
N GLY A 173 11.89 2.85 4.06
CA GLY A 173 12.66 4.05 3.76
C GLY A 173 13.41 3.91 2.44
N ALA A 174 13.76 5.00 1.76
CA ALA A 174 14.50 4.93 0.50
C ALA A 174 15.80 4.11 0.61
N ALA A 175 16.47 4.18 1.77
CA ALA A 175 17.66 3.38 2.06
C ALA A 175 17.35 1.88 2.23
N GLU A 176 16.23 1.54 2.88
CA GLU A 176 15.79 0.14 3.02
C GLU A 176 15.37 -0.44 1.67
N ILE A 177 14.68 0.35 0.83
CA ILE A 177 14.34 -0.03 -0.54
C ILE A 177 15.61 -0.28 -1.35
N ALA A 178 16.61 0.59 -1.25
CA ALA A 178 17.88 0.43 -1.94
C ALA A 178 18.62 -0.83 -1.48
N ARG A 179 18.66 -1.09 -0.16
CA ARG A 179 19.24 -2.30 0.40
C ARG A 179 18.53 -3.56 -0.06
N ALA A 180 17.20 -3.61 0.04
CA ALA A 180 16.41 -4.75 -0.41
C ALA A 180 16.58 -5.01 -1.92
N ARG A 181 16.70 -3.96 -2.73
CA ARG A 181 17.03 -4.10 -4.16
C ARG A 181 18.43 -4.67 -4.39
N ALA A 182 19.42 -4.27 -3.60
CA ALA A 182 20.76 -4.82 -3.69
C ALA A 182 20.78 -6.31 -3.28
N GLU A 183 20.08 -6.67 -2.21
CA GLU A 183 19.87 -8.06 -1.76
C GLU A 183 19.16 -8.90 -2.85
N LEU A 184 18.09 -8.37 -3.46
CA LEU A 184 17.42 -9.02 -4.59
C LEU A 184 18.31 -9.17 -5.84
N GLN A 185 19.23 -8.24 -6.09
CA GLN A 185 20.18 -8.37 -7.20
C GLN A 185 21.27 -9.42 -6.95
N LEU A 186 21.56 -9.72 -5.69
CA LEU A 186 22.45 -10.83 -5.33
C LEU A 186 21.73 -12.17 -5.52
N TRP A 187 20.41 -12.19 -5.33
CA TRP A 187 19.54 -13.30 -5.70
C TRP A 187 19.27 -13.26 -7.21
N ASP A 188 20.25 -13.65 -8.01
CA ASP A 188 20.02 -13.83 -9.45
C ASP A 188 19.06 -15.01 -9.72
N ASP A 189 18.57 -15.10 -10.97
CA ASP A 189 17.64 -16.15 -11.41
C ASP A 189 18.23 -17.57 -11.36
N GLU A 190 19.53 -17.74 -11.11
CA GLU A 190 20.24 -19.03 -11.13
C GLU A 190 20.54 -19.55 -9.70
N ALA A 191 20.94 -18.69 -8.77
CA ALA A 191 21.24 -19.06 -7.39
C ALA A 191 20.00 -19.58 -6.64
N GLY A 192 18.82 -18.99 -6.91
CA GLY A 192 17.55 -19.42 -6.32
C GLY A 192 17.18 -20.87 -6.67
N PRO A 193 17.13 -21.25 -7.96
CA PRO A 193 16.91 -22.62 -8.40
C PRO A 193 17.97 -23.62 -7.91
N LEU A 194 19.25 -23.24 -7.87
CA LEU A 194 20.32 -24.11 -7.36
C LEU A 194 20.12 -24.46 -5.89
N LEU A 195 19.87 -23.45 -5.04
CA LEU A 195 19.56 -23.67 -3.63
C LEU A 195 18.27 -24.49 -3.43
N ALA A 196 17.26 -24.26 -4.26
CA ALA A 196 16.02 -25.03 -4.20
C ALA A 196 16.24 -26.52 -4.54
N ARG A 197 17.04 -26.82 -5.58
CA ARG A 197 17.43 -28.18 -5.96
C ARG A 197 18.25 -28.85 -4.85
N ALA A 198 19.29 -28.18 -4.35
CA ALA A 198 20.13 -28.69 -3.27
C ALA A 198 19.32 -29.01 -2.00
N ARG A 199 18.40 -28.13 -1.59
CA ARG A 199 17.51 -28.37 -0.43
C ARG A 199 16.52 -29.52 -0.66
N LEU A 200 16.18 -29.84 -1.91
CA LEU A 200 15.34 -30.99 -2.22
C LEU A 200 16.13 -32.28 -1.98
N LEU A 201 17.34 -32.37 -2.53
CA LEU A 201 18.24 -33.52 -2.37
C LEU A 201 18.61 -33.76 -0.90
N LEU A 202 18.83 -32.69 -0.12
CA LEU A 202 19.08 -32.81 1.33
C LEU A 202 17.92 -33.45 2.13
N LYS A 203 16.72 -33.51 1.58
CA LYS A 203 15.57 -34.21 2.18
C LYS A 203 15.52 -35.69 1.82
N GLU A 204 16.33 -36.13 0.85
CA GLU A 204 16.45 -37.52 0.44
C GLU A 204 17.52 -38.25 1.28
N GLU A 205 17.57 -39.58 1.14
CA GLU A 205 18.61 -40.40 1.75
C GLU A 205 19.89 -40.30 0.90
N LEU A 206 20.85 -39.56 1.43
CA LEU A 206 22.19 -39.36 0.89
C LEU A 206 23.22 -39.99 1.82
N GLU A 207 24.39 -40.37 1.31
CA GLU A 207 25.48 -40.81 2.15
C GLU A 207 25.93 -39.68 3.09
N PRO A 208 26.46 -39.98 4.30
CA PRO A 208 26.81 -38.96 5.27
C PRO A 208 27.81 -37.93 4.75
N GLU A 209 28.80 -38.36 3.96
CA GLU A 209 29.83 -37.48 3.38
C GLU A 209 29.26 -36.54 2.31
N GLU A 210 28.42 -37.07 1.42
CA GLU A 210 27.68 -36.33 0.38
C GLU A 210 26.73 -35.28 0.96
N ARG A 211 26.00 -35.65 2.02
CA ARG A 211 25.11 -34.74 2.74
C ARG A 211 25.89 -33.62 3.40
N GLU A 212 27.04 -33.90 3.99
CA GLU A 212 27.89 -32.91 4.64
C GLU A 212 28.47 -31.93 3.61
N GLY A 213 28.96 -32.43 2.47
CA GLY A 213 29.45 -31.61 1.36
C GLY A 213 28.38 -30.69 0.78
N LEU A 214 27.17 -31.22 0.52
CA LEU A 214 26.06 -30.44 0.00
C LEU A 214 25.55 -29.40 1.01
N GLN A 215 25.50 -29.73 2.31
CA GLN A 215 25.16 -28.77 3.35
C GLN A 215 26.17 -27.63 3.45
N ALA A 216 27.47 -27.95 3.35
CA ALA A 216 28.52 -26.94 3.38
C ALA A 216 28.44 -25.99 2.17
N ALA A 217 28.23 -26.52 0.97
CA ALA A 217 28.08 -25.71 -0.25
C ALA A 217 26.83 -24.81 -0.20
N VAL A 218 25.70 -25.33 0.28
CA VAL A 218 24.47 -24.55 0.49
C VAL A 218 24.69 -23.43 1.51
N ALA A 219 25.32 -23.74 2.65
CA ALA A 219 25.61 -22.75 3.69
C ALA A 219 26.57 -21.66 3.20
N ALA A 220 27.60 -22.03 2.44
CA ALA A 220 28.55 -21.07 1.86
C ALA A 220 27.86 -20.10 0.89
N LEU A 221 26.99 -20.62 0.01
CA LEU A 221 26.24 -19.78 -0.92
C LEU A 221 25.24 -18.87 -0.18
N GLU A 222 24.56 -19.37 0.85
CA GLU A 222 23.67 -18.56 1.71
C GLU A 222 24.43 -17.45 2.44
N GLU A 223 25.61 -17.74 3.01
CA GLU A 223 26.45 -16.75 3.69
C GLU A 223 26.93 -15.65 2.72
N VAL A 224 27.29 -16.02 1.49
CA VAL A 224 27.69 -15.05 0.46
C VAL A 224 26.51 -14.18 0.02
N LEU A 225 25.31 -14.76 -0.10
CA LEU A 225 24.08 -14.02 -0.39
C LEU A 225 23.70 -13.05 0.74
N GLU A 226 23.93 -13.41 2.00
CA GLU A 226 23.69 -12.54 3.16
C GLU A 226 24.74 -11.43 3.32
N SER A 227 26.02 -11.75 3.07
CA SER A 227 27.13 -10.79 3.18
C SER A 227 27.22 -9.83 1.99
N GLY A 228 26.64 -10.21 0.85
CA GLY A 228 26.61 -9.41 -0.38
C GLY A 228 27.94 -9.35 -1.13
N ASP A 229 28.82 -10.32 -0.90
CA ASP A 229 30.13 -10.41 -1.55
C ASP A 229 29.99 -10.96 -2.99
N ARG A 230 29.95 -10.06 -3.96
CA ARG A 230 29.78 -10.42 -5.38
C ARG A 230 30.95 -11.21 -5.96
N ASP A 231 32.16 -11.03 -5.43
CA ASP A 231 33.35 -11.68 -5.99
C ASP A 231 33.37 -13.18 -5.62
N ARG A 232 32.78 -13.52 -4.47
CA ARG A 232 32.67 -14.92 -4.01
C ARG A 232 31.38 -15.61 -4.49
N LEU A 233 30.39 -14.84 -4.96
CA LEU A 233 29.09 -15.38 -5.35
C LEU A 233 29.19 -16.39 -6.49
N GLU A 234 29.91 -16.06 -7.57
CA GLU A 234 30.08 -16.98 -8.69
C GLU A 234 30.88 -18.22 -8.30
N GLN A 235 31.92 -18.05 -7.48
CA GLN A 235 32.69 -19.19 -6.97
C GLN A 235 31.81 -20.16 -6.18
N CYS A 236 31.00 -19.66 -5.24
CA CYS A 236 30.12 -20.53 -4.45
C CYS A 236 28.96 -21.11 -5.28
N LYS A 237 28.53 -20.44 -6.36
CA LYS A 237 27.56 -21.00 -7.31
C LYS A 237 28.17 -22.18 -8.09
N ASP A 238 29.38 -22.00 -8.62
CA ASP A 238 30.11 -23.04 -9.35
C ASP A 238 30.41 -24.24 -8.42
N ASP A 239 30.88 -23.98 -7.19
CA ASP A 239 31.15 -25.03 -6.21
C ASP A 239 29.88 -25.84 -5.87
N LEU A 240 28.72 -25.17 -5.72
CA LEU A 240 27.45 -25.85 -5.49
C LEU A 240 26.98 -26.63 -6.72
N LEU A 241 27.20 -26.10 -7.93
CA LEU A 241 26.91 -26.78 -9.18
C LEU A 241 27.72 -28.08 -9.31
N ASP A 242 29.01 -28.02 -9.02
CA ASP A 242 29.90 -29.18 -9.08
C ASP A 242 29.46 -30.27 -8.11
N VAL A 243 29.15 -29.92 -6.85
CA VAL A 243 28.62 -30.89 -5.88
C VAL A 243 27.29 -31.48 -6.35
N LEU A 244 26.41 -30.68 -6.95
CA LEU A 244 25.14 -31.19 -7.49
C LEU A 244 25.34 -32.14 -8.68
N TYR A 245 26.37 -31.92 -9.51
CA TYR A 245 26.70 -32.83 -10.60
C TYR A 245 27.27 -34.16 -10.09
N GLU A 246 28.14 -34.13 -9.08
CA GLU A 246 28.71 -35.35 -8.49
C GLU A 246 27.65 -36.25 -7.85
N LEU A 247 26.57 -35.68 -7.32
CA LEU A 247 25.45 -36.43 -6.73
C LEU A 247 24.48 -37.04 -7.75
N GLU A 248 24.61 -36.66 -9.02
CA GLU A 248 23.78 -37.18 -10.13
C GLU A 248 24.45 -38.33 -10.89
N GLU A 249 25.74 -38.60 -10.65
CA GLU A 249 26.49 -39.75 -11.17
C GLU A 249 26.31 -41.02 -10.31
#